data_AF-A0A9P5WUI5-F1
#
_entry.id   AF-A0A9P5WUI5-F1
#
_cell.length_a   1.000
_cell.length_b   1.000
_cell.length_c   1.000
_cell.angle_alpha   90.00
_cell.angle_beta   90.00
_cell.angle_gamma   90.00
#
_symmetry.space_group_name_H-M   'P 1'
#
loop_
_entity.id
_entity.type
_entity.pdbx_description
1 polymer ?
#
loop_
_entity_poly.entity_id
_entity_poly.type
_entity_poly.pdbx_seq_one_letter_code
_entity_poly.pdbx_strand_id
1 'polypeptide(L)'
;MVGITIEKRVAIVTGANAGVGYAIVQRLVQDSPFPLIVILACRNKSRAQEALESLEKYFDDLQKKLLRSKTKQGFYHPELKIELVDVGSVSSVLAFNQRIRNQYAKVDYLFCNAGILPSAGLMWSKLILDVFRAPKDVATRSDVLIQPKQHLTEDGIGNVLACNVFGHYLMIKGLEDQLNKTEGDPGRVIWTSSMTGEKKSFRIEDWQGLNAEQPYESSKWVTDLLAIRLNEIWGGAGDNTGTSSGAGSINNKEDTFSTRRVTRSASKATLSSSNNITNTKKNIISITTHPGVVASGIGGLAAWIITIRIWFHYVFRLCGEKNQTITAYHGANANIYAALKQPVEKLDYRSKYGSLIRPLGGERLSVEKVVEYEEPQAIFVVDELEKLRTSFVASS
;
A
#
# COMPACT_ATOMS: atom_id res chain seq x y z
N MET A 1 5.54 21.00 -37.22
CA MET A 1 5.49 19.86 -36.28
C MET A 1 4.57 20.25 -35.14
N VAL A 2 3.38 19.65 -35.05
CA VAL A 2 2.51 19.82 -33.89
C VAL A 2 3.23 19.09 -32.75
N GLY A 3 3.83 19.84 -31.82
CA GLY A 3 4.53 19.25 -30.68
C GLY A 3 3.52 18.48 -29.85
N ILE A 4 3.65 17.15 -29.80
CA ILE A 4 2.84 16.32 -28.91
C ILE A 4 3.18 16.76 -27.48
N THR A 5 2.30 17.53 -26.85
CA THR A 5 2.43 17.85 -25.43
C THR A 5 2.10 16.58 -24.66
N ILE A 6 3.12 15.96 -24.06
CA ILE A 6 2.92 14.81 -23.18
C ILE A 6 2.23 15.32 -21.92
N GLU A 7 1.05 14.77 -21.63
CA GLU A 7 0.27 15.18 -20.45
C GLU A 7 1.01 14.81 -19.15
N LYS A 8 0.95 15.71 -18.16
CA LYS A 8 1.51 15.44 -16.83
C LYS A 8 0.64 14.44 -16.09
N ARG A 9 1.27 13.47 -15.41
CA ARG A 9 0.58 12.58 -14.48
C ARG A 9 0.66 13.11 -13.05
N VAL A 10 -0.41 12.91 -12.27
CA VAL A 10 -0.55 13.37 -10.88
C VAL A 10 -0.30 12.20 -9.93
N ALA A 11 0.69 12.34 -9.06
CA ALA A 11 1.03 11.37 -8.02
C ALA A 11 0.85 11.98 -6.63
N ILE A 12 0.15 11.29 -5.74
CA ILE A 12 0.02 11.64 -4.33
C ILE A 12 0.85 10.66 -3.52
N VAL A 13 1.77 11.17 -2.69
CA VAL A 13 2.58 10.34 -1.79
C VAL A 13 2.35 10.76 -0.34
N THR A 14 1.72 9.89 0.44
CA THR A 14 1.49 10.13 1.87
C THR A 14 2.77 9.90 2.68
N GLY A 15 3.08 10.80 3.60
CA GLY A 15 4.30 10.72 4.42
C GLY A 15 5.59 10.93 3.60
N ALA A 16 5.55 11.81 2.60
CA ALA A 16 6.66 12.07 1.68
C ALA A 16 7.79 12.95 2.26
N ASN A 17 7.67 13.41 3.51
CA ASN A 17 8.65 14.32 4.11
C ASN A 17 9.92 13.62 4.64
N ALA A 18 9.96 12.28 4.66
CA ALA A 18 11.12 11.51 5.11
C ALA A 18 11.04 10.05 4.64
N GLY A 19 12.14 9.31 4.85
CA GLY A 19 12.15 7.86 4.72
C GLY A 19 11.70 7.35 3.35
N VAL A 20 10.92 6.27 3.34
CA VAL A 20 10.45 5.61 2.11
C VAL A 20 9.57 6.54 1.26
N GLY A 21 8.71 7.36 1.87
CA GLY A 21 7.87 8.30 1.13
C GLY A 21 8.68 9.32 0.34
N TYR A 22 9.71 9.91 0.96
CA TYR A 22 10.65 10.80 0.27
C TYR A 22 11.37 10.10 -0.89
N ALA A 23 11.84 8.87 -0.65
CA ALA A 23 12.51 8.06 -1.66
C ALA A 23 11.60 7.63 -2.82
N ILE A 24 10.29 7.41 -2.56
CA ILE A 24 9.30 7.18 -3.62
C ILE A 24 9.26 8.40 -4.54
N VAL A 25 9.22 9.63 -4.01
CA VAL A 25 9.23 10.84 -4.86
C VAL A 25 10.51 10.92 -5.70
N GLN A 26 11.68 10.72 -5.08
CA GLN A 26 12.96 10.73 -5.80
C GLN A 26 12.98 9.78 -6.99
N ARG A 27 12.61 8.52 -6.74
CA ARG A 27 12.69 7.48 -7.76
C ARG A 27 11.58 7.55 -8.77
N LEU A 28 10.36 7.90 -8.36
CA LEU A 28 9.24 8.04 -9.28
C LEU A 28 9.58 9.07 -10.35
N VAL A 29 10.12 10.22 -9.98
CA VAL A 29 10.53 11.26 -10.92
C VAL A 29 11.71 10.81 -11.79
N GLN A 30 12.73 10.19 -11.20
CA GLN A 30 13.91 9.74 -11.94
C GLN A 30 13.57 8.67 -12.99
N ASP A 31 12.69 7.73 -12.64
CA ASP A 31 12.41 6.55 -13.46
C ASP A 31 11.18 6.76 -14.37
N SER A 32 10.45 7.87 -14.22
CA SER A 32 9.22 8.14 -14.98
C SER A 32 9.49 8.51 -16.44
N PRO A 33 8.79 7.87 -17.40
CA PRO A 33 8.89 8.20 -18.82
C PRO A 33 8.02 9.40 -19.23
N PHE A 34 7.30 10.03 -18.30
CA PHE A 34 6.40 11.18 -18.53
C PHE A 34 6.58 12.26 -17.44
N PRO A 35 6.19 13.51 -17.71
CA PRO A 35 6.26 14.56 -16.72
C PRO A 35 5.25 14.33 -15.58
N LEU A 36 5.61 14.76 -14.38
CA LEU A 36 4.86 14.50 -13.15
C LEU A 36 4.51 15.78 -12.39
N ILE A 37 3.31 15.79 -11.81
CA ILE A 37 2.96 16.62 -10.65
C ILE A 37 2.99 15.68 -9.44
N VAL A 38 3.87 15.92 -8.47
CA VAL A 38 3.97 15.10 -7.25
C VAL A 38 3.52 15.91 -6.05
N ILE A 39 2.49 15.40 -5.37
CA ILE A 39 1.89 15.98 -4.18
C ILE A 39 2.46 15.26 -2.97
N LEU A 40 3.27 15.99 -2.20
CA LEU A 40 3.80 15.57 -0.91
C LEU A 40 2.69 15.76 0.14
N ALA A 41 1.95 14.69 0.39
CA ALA A 41 0.85 14.65 1.35
C ALA A 41 1.41 14.40 2.76
N CYS A 42 1.53 15.45 3.56
CA CYS A 42 2.31 15.43 4.81
C CYS A 42 1.56 16.09 5.96
N ARG A 43 1.76 15.59 7.19
CA ARG A 43 1.14 16.18 8.39
C ARG A 43 1.78 17.49 8.84
N ASN A 44 3.12 17.55 8.83
CA ASN A 44 3.87 18.68 9.37
C ASN A 44 4.37 19.59 8.24
N LYS A 45 3.93 20.85 8.23
CA LYS A 45 4.26 21.83 7.19
C LYS A 45 5.76 22.11 7.07
N SER A 46 6.46 22.34 8.19
CA SER A 46 7.90 22.68 8.17
C SER A 46 8.73 21.52 7.61
N ARG A 47 8.48 20.29 8.08
CA ARG A 47 9.18 19.10 7.55
C ARG A 47 8.84 18.82 6.09
N ALA A 48 7.61 19.11 5.66
CA ALA A 48 7.22 19.00 4.26
C ALA A 48 7.95 20.02 3.39
N GLN A 49 8.12 21.25 3.88
CA GLN A 49 8.85 22.32 3.20
C GLN A 49 10.34 21.98 3.05
N GLU A 50 10.99 21.53 4.13
CA GLU A 50 12.38 21.05 4.08
C GLU A 50 12.58 19.91 3.06
N ALA A 51 11.64 18.96 3.02
CA ALA A 51 11.67 17.87 2.06
C ALA A 51 11.47 18.36 0.62
N LEU A 52 10.56 19.30 0.38
CA LEU A 52 10.32 19.89 -0.93
C LEU A 52 11.58 20.60 -1.44
N GLU A 53 12.18 21.49 -0.63
CA GLU A 53 13.41 22.20 -0.99
C GLU A 53 14.57 21.24 -1.28
N SER A 54 14.70 20.17 -0.48
CA SER A 54 15.71 19.15 -0.71
C SER A 54 15.48 18.35 -1.99
N LEU A 55 14.22 18.09 -2.36
CA LEU A 55 13.87 17.40 -3.61
C LEU A 55 14.09 18.29 -4.83
N GLU A 56 13.70 19.56 -4.76
CA GLU A 56 13.95 20.54 -5.82
C GLU A 56 15.43 20.64 -6.13
N LYS A 57 16.26 20.84 -5.10
CA LYS A 57 17.72 20.84 -5.25
C LYS A 57 18.25 19.54 -5.84
N TYR A 58 17.73 18.40 -5.39
CA TYR A 58 18.13 17.09 -5.90
C TYR A 58 17.82 16.93 -7.40
N PHE A 59 16.65 17.37 -7.85
CA PHE A 59 16.24 17.27 -9.25
C PHE A 59 16.97 18.28 -10.15
N ASP A 60 17.26 19.49 -9.65
CA ASP A 60 18.12 20.46 -10.33
C ASP A 60 19.52 19.89 -10.59
N ASP A 61 20.12 19.29 -9.56
CA ASP A 61 21.47 18.70 -9.66
C ASP A 61 21.47 17.47 -10.58
N LEU A 62 20.42 16.66 -10.54
CA LEU A 62 20.23 15.53 -11.46
C LEU A 62 20.11 16.02 -12.91
N GLN A 63 19.30 17.05 -13.17
CA GLN A 63 19.14 17.63 -14.51
C GLN A 63 20.48 18.15 -15.05
N LYS A 64 21.25 18.90 -14.24
CA LYS A 64 22.60 19.38 -14.60
C LYS A 64 23.56 18.23 -14.92
N LYS A 65 23.51 17.14 -14.13
CA LYS A 65 24.35 15.96 -14.34
C LYS A 65 23.99 15.23 -15.65
N LEU A 66 22.70 15.09 -15.95
CA LEU A 66 22.22 14.45 -17.17
C LEU A 66 22.54 15.29 -18.42
N LEU A 67 22.41 16.62 -18.36
CA LEU A 67 22.80 17.52 -19.45
C LEU A 67 24.30 17.45 -19.80
N ARG A 68 25.17 17.18 -18.82
CA ARG A 68 26.62 16.97 -19.04
C ARG A 68 26.94 15.58 -19.60
N SER A 69 26.04 14.62 -19.40
CA SER A 69 26.21 13.26 -19.89
C SER A 69 25.87 13.19 -21.37
N LYS A 70 26.67 12.49 -22.19
CA LYS A 70 26.38 12.28 -23.62
C LYS A 70 25.15 11.39 -23.87
N THR A 71 24.55 10.84 -22.81
CA THR A 71 23.37 9.98 -22.86
C THR A 71 22.10 10.84 -22.95
N LYS A 72 21.33 10.68 -24.04
CA LYS A 72 20.02 11.32 -24.24
C LYS A 72 18.90 10.65 -23.44
N GLN A 73 19.11 10.39 -22.15
CA GLN A 73 18.01 9.87 -21.33
C GLN A 73 17.03 11.03 -21.06
N GLY A 74 15.77 10.85 -21.44
CA GLY A 74 14.74 11.86 -21.17
C GLY A 74 14.52 11.99 -19.67
N PHE A 75 14.65 13.19 -19.14
CA PHE A 75 14.32 13.54 -17.76
C PHE A 75 13.33 14.69 -17.79
N TYR A 76 12.22 14.51 -17.07
CA TYR A 76 11.21 15.55 -16.91
C TYR A 76 11.33 16.13 -15.52
N HIS A 77 11.67 17.41 -15.44
CA HIS A 77 11.65 18.12 -14.16
C HIS A 77 10.22 18.10 -13.60
N PRO A 78 9.99 17.64 -12.36
CA PRO A 78 8.66 17.52 -11.81
C PRO A 78 8.13 18.88 -11.36
N GLU A 79 6.80 18.96 -11.19
CA GLU A 79 6.14 19.99 -10.39
C GLU A 79 5.86 19.39 -9.01
N LEU A 80 6.47 19.93 -7.95
CA LEU A 80 6.28 19.46 -6.59
C LEU A 80 5.30 20.37 -5.85
N LYS A 81 4.34 19.79 -5.12
CA LYS A 81 3.42 20.53 -4.26
C LYS A 81 3.30 19.90 -2.90
N ILE A 82 3.00 20.72 -1.89
CA ILE A 82 2.68 20.25 -0.54
C ILE A 82 1.19 20.34 -0.33
N GLU A 83 0.60 19.27 0.19
CA GLU A 83 -0.77 19.29 0.70
C GLU A 83 -0.77 18.71 2.13
N LEU A 84 -1.41 19.44 3.05
CA LEU A 84 -1.41 19.04 4.45
C LEU A 84 -2.48 17.99 4.72
N VAL A 85 -2.08 16.87 5.31
CA VAL A 85 -3.00 15.82 5.75
C VAL A 85 -2.41 15.04 6.92
N ASP A 86 -3.18 14.91 7.99
CA ASP A 86 -2.98 13.87 8.99
C ASP A 86 -3.84 12.66 8.63
N VAL A 87 -3.21 11.57 8.21
CA VAL A 87 -3.91 10.32 7.88
C VAL A 87 -4.55 9.66 9.11
N GLY A 88 -4.16 10.04 10.33
CA GLY A 88 -4.81 9.58 11.56
C GLY A 88 -6.09 10.34 11.92
N SER A 89 -6.45 11.40 11.18
CA SER A 89 -7.61 12.26 11.45
C SER A 89 -8.60 12.24 10.29
N VAL A 90 -9.83 11.84 10.57
CA VAL A 90 -10.90 11.76 9.57
C VAL A 90 -11.19 13.11 8.92
N SER A 91 -11.38 14.15 9.74
CA SER A 91 -11.68 15.50 9.27
C SER A 91 -10.54 16.04 8.39
N SER A 92 -9.28 15.77 8.75
CA SER A 92 -8.13 16.16 7.94
C SER A 92 -8.12 15.47 6.58
N VAL A 93 -8.44 14.18 6.49
CA VAL A 93 -8.48 13.42 5.23
C VAL A 93 -9.64 13.87 4.35
N LEU A 94 -10.83 14.11 4.92
CA LEU A 94 -11.98 14.62 4.18
C LEU A 94 -11.68 16.01 3.56
N ALA A 95 -11.10 16.91 4.34
CA ALA A 95 -10.69 18.23 3.85
C ALA A 95 -9.60 18.13 2.76
N PHE A 96 -8.64 17.22 2.92
CA PHE A 96 -7.63 16.93 1.89
C PHE A 96 -8.29 16.44 0.59
N ASN A 97 -9.19 15.45 0.67
CA ASN A 97 -9.90 14.94 -0.50
C ASN A 97 -10.68 16.05 -1.23
N GLN A 98 -11.35 16.94 -0.49
CA GLN A 98 -12.04 18.07 -1.09
C GLN A 98 -11.09 19.01 -1.85
N ARG A 99 -9.94 19.36 -1.26
CA ARG A 99 -8.95 20.22 -1.93
C ARG A 99 -8.37 19.57 -3.18
N ILE A 100 -8.03 18.28 -3.13
CA ILE A 100 -7.51 17.55 -4.29
C ILE A 100 -8.55 17.50 -5.41
N ARG A 101 -9.81 17.18 -5.10
CA ARG A 101 -10.90 17.15 -6.10
C ARG A 101 -11.13 18.49 -6.78
N ASN A 102 -10.98 19.58 -6.04
CA ASN A 102 -11.17 20.92 -6.59
C ASN A 102 -9.99 21.35 -7.50
N GLN A 103 -8.79 20.82 -7.25
CA GLN A 103 -7.57 21.21 -7.97
C GLN A 103 -7.21 20.29 -9.14
N TYR A 104 -7.60 19.01 -9.06
CA TYR A 104 -7.15 17.97 -9.99
C TYR A 104 -8.31 17.16 -10.53
N ALA A 105 -8.48 17.18 -11.85
CA ALA A 105 -9.51 16.41 -12.53
C ALA A 105 -9.28 14.88 -12.43
N LYS A 106 -8.02 14.46 -12.31
CA LYS A 106 -7.58 13.06 -12.19
C LYS A 106 -6.39 12.90 -11.24
N VAL A 107 -6.22 11.69 -10.73
CA VAL A 107 -5.05 11.26 -9.95
C VAL A 107 -4.58 9.93 -10.52
N ASP A 108 -3.35 9.85 -11.01
CA ASP A 108 -2.82 8.65 -11.66
C ASP A 108 -2.20 7.67 -10.66
N TYR A 109 -1.55 8.19 -9.61
CA TYR A 109 -0.90 7.39 -8.59
C TYR A 109 -1.26 7.86 -7.19
N LEU A 110 -1.71 6.95 -6.33
CA LEU A 110 -1.91 7.19 -4.91
C LEU A 110 -1.06 6.20 -4.11
N PHE A 111 0.01 6.70 -3.48
CA PHE A 111 0.87 5.90 -2.60
C PHE A 111 0.40 6.04 -1.14
N CYS A 112 -0.21 4.97 -0.65
CA CYS A 112 -0.61 4.77 0.75
C CYS A 112 0.62 4.30 1.55
N ASN A 113 1.53 5.24 1.81
CA ASN A 113 2.84 5.01 2.40
C ASN A 113 2.94 5.45 3.87
N ALA A 114 2.20 6.49 4.27
CA ALA A 114 2.26 6.97 5.64
C ALA A 114 1.92 5.85 6.65
N GLY A 115 2.50 5.91 7.84
CA GLY A 115 2.17 4.96 8.86
C GLY A 115 3.00 5.14 10.12
N ILE A 116 2.50 4.55 11.20
CA ILE A 116 3.12 4.55 12.51
C ILE A 116 3.42 3.11 12.94
N LEU A 117 4.57 2.95 13.59
CA LEU A 117 4.97 1.78 14.35
C LEU A 117 5.28 2.27 15.77
N PRO A 118 4.30 2.26 16.69
CA PRO A 118 4.54 2.63 18.07
C PRO A 118 5.55 1.67 18.69
N SER A 119 6.58 2.20 19.34
CA SER A 119 7.59 1.41 20.04
C SER A 119 7.75 1.96 21.46
N ALA A 120 7.65 1.07 22.44
CA ALA A 120 7.88 1.36 23.86
C ALA A 120 9.24 0.85 24.35
N GLY A 121 10.01 0.15 23.51
CA GLY A 121 11.32 -0.40 23.85
C GLY A 121 11.71 -1.64 23.04
N LEU A 122 12.81 -2.27 23.45
CA LEU A 122 13.30 -3.54 22.88
C LEU A 122 13.15 -4.67 23.91
N MET A 123 12.72 -5.85 23.47
CA MET A 123 12.74 -7.09 24.26
C MET A 123 14.17 -7.63 24.34
N TRP A 124 14.99 -7.05 25.22
CA TRP A 124 16.42 -7.38 25.33
C TRP A 124 16.71 -8.87 25.57
N SER A 125 15.91 -9.56 26.37
CA SER A 125 16.08 -11.00 26.63
C SER A 125 15.88 -11.85 25.38
N LYS A 126 14.86 -11.51 24.57
CA LYS A 126 14.57 -12.17 23.29
C LYS A 126 15.61 -11.79 22.24
N LEU A 127 15.99 -10.51 22.16
CA LEU A 127 17.04 -10.04 21.26
C LEU A 127 18.37 -10.76 21.50
N ILE A 128 18.82 -10.87 22.75
CA ILE A 128 20.06 -11.57 23.13
C ILE A 128 19.94 -13.06 22.78
N LEU A 129 18.82 -13.69 23.10
CA LEU A 129 18.61 -15.12 22.84
C LEU A 129 18.57 -15.44 21.35
N ASP A 130 17.89 -14.61 20.56
CA ASP A 130 17.72 -14.80 19.13
C ASP A 130 19.02 -14.50 18.37
N VAL A 131 19.91 -13.65 18.89
CA VAL A 131 21.28 -13.48 18.35
C VAL A 131 22.05 -14.80 18.38
N PHE A 132 21.82 -15.65 19.38
CA PHE A 132 22.51 -16.95 19.49
C PHE A 132 21.73 -18.11 18.86
N ARG A 133 20.39 -18.05 18.78
CA ARG A 133 19.56 -19.14 18.25
C ARG A 133 19.20 -19.01 16.78
N ALA A 134 18.90 -17.79 16.34
CA ALA A 134 18.45 -17.50 14.98
C ALA A 134 18.90 -16.10 14.53
N PRO A 135 20.23 -15.87 14.37
CA PRO A 135 20.79 -14.54 14.12
C PRO A 135 20.24 -13.86 12.86
N LYS A 136 19.75 -14.64 11.87
CA LYS A 136 19.12 -14.11 10.65
C LYS A 136 17.72 -13.54 10.90
N ASP A 137 17.00 -14.08 11.87
CA ASP A 137 15.62 -13.68 12.20
C ASP A 137 15.61 -12.36 13.01
N VAL A 138 16.64 -12.14 13.83
CA VAL A 138 16.88 -10.87 14.55
C VAL A 138 16.95 -9.67 13.60
N ALA A 139 17.52 -9.87 12.42
CA ALA A 139 17.75 -8.81 11.45
C ALA A 139 16.51 -8.44 10.63
N THR A 140 15.49 -9.31 10.63
CA THR A 140 14.36 -9.26 9.69
C THR A 140 13.02 -9.06 10.40
N ARG A 141 12.91 -9.43 11.67
CA ARG A 141 11.65 -9.37 12.42
C ARG A 141 11.57 -8.15 13.32
N SER A 142 10.37 -7.60 13.42
CA SER A 142 10.03 -6.50 14.33
C SER A 142 9.50 -7.01 15.69
N ASP A 143 9.53 -8.33 15.91
CA ASP A 143 9.02 -9.01 17.11
C ASP A 143 9.92 -8.87 18.34
N VAL A 144 11.04 -8.18 18.20
CA VAL A 144 11.89 -7.70 19.27
C VAL A 144 11.49 -6.30 19.76
N LEU A 145 10.63 -5.58 19.02
CA LEU A 145 10.09 -4.30 19.46
C LEU A 145 8.88 -4.54 20.38
N ILE A 146 8.92 -3.93 21.56
CA ILE A 146 7.77 -3.89 22.45
C ILE A 146 6.80 -2.86 21.88
N GLN A 147 5.69 -3.33 21.34
CA GLN A 147 4.64 -2.45 20.85
C GLN A 147 3.62 -2.21 21.98
N PRO A 148 3.36 -0.94 22.36
CA PRO A 148 2.40 -0.65 23.40
C PRO A 148 0.99 -1.03 22.96
N LYS A 149 0.10 -1.27 23.93
CA LYS A 149 -1.34 -1.38 23.66
C LYS A 149 -1.83 -0.10 22.99
N GLN A 150 -2.77 -0.26 22.05
CA GLN A 150 -3.27 0.87 21.28
C GLN A 150 -4.42 1.55 22.01
N HIS A 151 -4.57 2.85 21.74
CA HIS A 151 -5.69 3.67 22.20
C HIS A 151 -6.55 4.07 21.00
N LEU A 152 -7.75 4.56 21.28
CA LEU A 152 -8.62 5.16 20.28
C LEU A 152 -8.13 6.59 19.99
N THR A 153 -8.17 6.99 18.72
CA THR A 153 -8.04 8.39 18.30
C THR A 153 -9.25 9.20 18.75
N GLU A 154 -9.21 10.53 18.53
CA GLU A 154 -10.37 11.40 18.73
C GLU A 154 -11.59 10.98 17.89
N ASP A 155 -11.35 10.32 16.75
CA ASP A 155 -12.38 9.76 15.88
C ASP A 155 -12.91 8.39 16.38
N GLY A 156 -12.43 7.87 17.53
CA GLY A 156 -12.89 6.60 18.08
C GLY A 156 -12.38 5.37 17.33
N ILE A 157 -11.21 5.46 16.69
CA ILE A 157 -10.60 4.37 15.89
C ILE A 157 -9.25 4.01 16.49
N GLY A 158 -8.89 2.73 16.53
CA GLY A 158 -7.58 2.29 17.01
C GLY A 158 -6.44 3.01 16.29
N ASN A 159 -5.55 3.69 17.04
CA ASN A 159 -4.56 4.64 16.52
C ASN A 159 -3.70 4.11 15.35
N VAL A 160 -3.17 2.89 15.46
CA VAL A 160 -2.38 2.27 14.39
C VAL A 160 -3.23 1.94 13.17
N LEU A 161 -4.45 1.42 13.35
CA LEU A 161 -5.38 1.18 12.25
C LEU A 161 -5.77 2.50 11.58
N ALA A 162 -6.06 3.55 12.36
CA ALA A 162 -6.43 4.86 11.85
C ALA A 162 -5.37 5.40 10.89
N CYS A 163 -4.10 5.40 11.32
CA CYS A 163 -2.99 5.95 10.54
C CYS A 163 -2.55 5.06 9.37
N ASN A 164 -2.46 3.74 9.57
CA ASN A 164 -1.88 2.84 8.57
C ASN A 164 -2.92 2.42 7.52
N VAL A 165 -4.20 2.40 7.89
CA VAL A 165 -5.27 1.77 7.11
C VAL A 165 -6.41 2.74 6.85
N PHE A 166 -7.16 3.16 7.88
CA PHE A 166 -8.45 3.81 7.69
C PHE A 166 -8.33 5.18 7.01
N GLY A 167 -7.33 6.00 7.38
CA GLY A 167 -7.07 7.27 6.70
C GLY A 167 -6.81 7.11 5.20
N HIS A 168 -6.07 6.07 4.82
CA HIS A 168 -5.85 5.75 3.41
C HIS A 168 -7.11 5.23 2.73
N TYR A 169 -7.87 4.37 3.41
CA TYR A 169 -9.16 3.89 2.89
C TYR A 169 -10.11 5.06 2.60
N LEU A 170 -10.25 5.99 3.55
CA LEU A 170 -11.05 7.20 3.42
C LEU A 170 -10.54 8.10 2.29
N MET A 171 -9.21 8.22 2.13
CA MET A 171 -8.58 8.95 1.02
C MET A 171 -8.91 8.31 -0.33
N ILE A 172 -8.74 6.99 -0.47
CA ILE A 172 -9.04 6.22 -1.69
C ILE A 172 -10.50 6.40 -2.08
N LYS A 173 -11.45 6.17 -1.15
CA LYS A 173 -12.88 6.28 -1.42
C LYS A 173 -13.29 7.71 -1.82
N GLY A 174 -12.65 8.73 -1.24
CA GLY A 174 -12.91 10.13 -1.60
C GLY A 174 -12.26 10.59 -2.92
N LEU A 175 -11.26 9.86 -3.42
CA LEU A 175 -10.56 10.14 -4.68
C LEU A 175 -10.85 9.13 -5.79
N GLU A 176 -11.79 8.21 -5.56
CA GLU A 176 -12.08 7.09 -6.46
C GLU A 176 -12.48 7.57 -7.86
N ASP A 177 -13.31 8.61 -7.97
CA ASP A 177 -13.69 9.20 -9.26
C ASP A 177 -12.50 9.79 -10.02
N GLN A 178 -11.48 10.29 -9.30
CA GLN A 178 -10.31 10.94 -9.88
C GLN A 178 -9.30 9.88 -10.34
N LEU A 179 -9.18 8.79 -9.58
CA LEU A 179 -8.41 7.60 -9.96
C LEU A 179 -9.03 6.90 -11.19
N ASN A 180 -10.36 6.84 -11.25
CA ASN A 180 -11.08 6.18 -12.35
C ASN A 180 -10.96 6.91 -13.70
N LYS A 181 -10.56 8.19 -13.68
CA LYS A 181 -10.40 9.05 -14.87
C LYS A 181 -9.01 8.96 -15.51
N THR A 182 -8.10 8.13 -15.01
CA THR A 182 -6.80 7.93 -15.67
C THR A 182 -7.01 7.35 -17.07
N GLU A 183 -6.34 7.94 -18.06
CA GLU A 183 -6.45 7.58 -19.48
C GLU A 183 -5.21 6.79 -19.94
N GLY A 184 -5.43 5.76 -20.76
CA GLY A 184 -4.36 4.93 -21.32
C GLY A 184 -3.60 4.06 -20.29
N ASP A 185 -4.00 4.09 -19.03
CA ASP A 185 -3.51 3.30 -17.89
C ASP A 185 -4.65 3.30 -16.84
N PRO A 186 -4.80 2.29 -15.96
CA PRO A 186 -5.64 2.45 -14.77
C PRO A 186 -4.98 3.38 -13.75
N GLY A 187 -5.82 4.08 -12.98
CA GLY A 187 -5.36 4.75 -11.77
C GLY A 187 -4.80 3.71 -10.80
N ARG A 188 -3.67 4.00 -10.15
CA ARG A 188 -2.99 3.01 -9.30
C ARG A 188 -2.99 3.42 -7.85
N VAL A 189 -3.53 2.56 -7.00
CA VAL A 189 -3.40 2.65 -5.54
C VAL A 189 -2.28 1.71 -5.11
N ILE A 190 -1.20 2.25 -4.56
CA ILE A 190 -0.03 1.48 -4.14
C ILE A 190 0.08 1.53 -2.62
N TRP A 191 -0.15 0.39 -1.98
CA TRP A 191 -0.08 0.23 -0.53
C TRP A 191 1.32 -0.18 -0.08
N THR A 192 1.97 0.64 0.77
CA THR A 192 3.22 0.24 1.42
C THR A 192 2.90 -0.59 2.66
N SER A 193 2.86 -1.91 2.48
CA SER A 193 2.71 -2.91 3.54
C SER A 193 4.05 -3.23 4.22
N SER A 194 4.13 -4.37 4.92
CA SER A 194 5.34 -4.92 5.53
C SER A 194 5.52 -6.38 5.14
N MET A 195 6.78 -6.84 5.16
CA MET A 195 7.10 -8.26 5.14
C MET A 195 6.55 -9.01 6.34
N THR A 196 6.46 -8.33 7.49
CA THR A 196 5.98 -8.89 8.75
C THR A 196 4.46 -8.82 8.91
N GLY A 197 3.75 -8.25 7.93
CA GLY A 197 2.28 -8.29 7.88
C GLY A 197 1.83 -9.67 7.45
N GLU A 198 1.60 -10.54 8.43
CA GLU A 198 1.20 -11.95 8.24
C GLU A 198 -0.13 -12.22 8.95
N LYS A 199 -0.87 -13.24 8.48
CA LYS A 199 -2.18 -13.58 9.04
C LYS A 199 -2.16 -13.84 10.54
N LYS A 200 -1.09 -14.46 11.05
CA LYS A 200 -0.95 -14.79 12.48
C LYS A 200 -0.99 -13.59 13.41
N SER A 201 -0.69 -12.39 12.90
CA SER A 201 -0.68 -11.15 13.69
C SER A 201 -2.06 -10.47 13.73
N PHE A 202 -3.05 -10.98 12.99
CA PHE A 202 -4.41 -10.43 12.91
C PHE A 202 -5.43 -11.34 13.61
N ARG A 203 -6.40 -10.72 14.29
CA ARG A 203 -7.57 -11.39 14.88
C ARG A 203 -8.81 -10.61 14.49
N ILE A 204 -9.82 -11.29 13.96
CA ILE A 204 -11.04 -10.64 13.46
C ILE A 204 -11.86 -10.00 14.60
N GLU A 205 -11.82 -10.58 15.80
CA GLU A 205 -12.50 -10.04 16.99
C GLU A 205 -11.86 -8.75 17.51
N ASP A 206 -10.59 -8.51 17.16
CA ASP A 206 -9.81 -7.33 17.51
C ASP A 206 -9.25 -6.70 16.23
N TRP A 207 -10.12 -6.52 15.24
CA TRP A 207 -9.73 -6.09 13.89
C TRP A 207 -9.07 -4.70 13.85
N GLN A 208 -9.31 -3.86 14.86
CA GLN A 208 -8.61 -2.58 15.04
C GLN A 208 -7.24 -2.69 15.71
N GLY A 209 -6.89 -3.87 16.23
CA GLY A 209 -5.62 -4.15 16.90
C GLY A 209 -5.44 -3.41 18.22
N LEU A 210 -6.51 -3.17 18.98
CA LEU A 210 -6.45 -2.49 20.27
C LEU A 210 -5.70 -3.32 21.31
N ASN A 211 -5.91 -4.63 21.27
CA ASN A 211 -5.33 -5.61 22.19
C ASN A 211 -4.37 -6.57 21.48
N ALA A 212 -3.92 -6.24 20.26
CA ALA A 212 -2.96 -7.03 19.52
C ALA A 212 -1.59 -6.97 20.20
N GLU A 213 -0.86 -8.09 20.23
CA GLU A 213 0.54 -8.09 20.65
C GLU A 213 1.43 -7.35 19.66
N GLN A 214 1.04 -7.37 18.38
CA GLN A 214 1.74 -6.79 17.24
C GLN A 214 0.77 -5.92 16.41
N PRO A 215 0.33 -4.77 16.95
CA PRO A 215 -0.66 -3.91 16.29
C PRO A 215 -0.20 -3.39 14.93
N TYR A 216 1.09 -3.13 14.75
CA TYR A 216 1.63 -2.74 13.44
C TYR A 216 1.47 -3.84 12.40
N GLU A 217 1.95 -5.05 12.69
CA GLU A 217 1.85 -6.21 11.80
C GLU A 217 0.39 -6.54 11.48
N SER A 218 -0.49 -6.49 12.49
CA SER A 218 -1.94 -6.62 12.30
C SER A 218 -2.47 -5.60 11.27
N SER A 219 -2.11 -4.32 11.40
CA SER A 219 -2.54 -3.29 10.43
C SER A 219 -1.95 -3.47 9.02
N LYS A 220 -0.75 -4.05 8.92
CA LYS A 220 -0.12 -4.36 7.63
C LYS A 220 -0.73 -5.59 6.97
N TRP A 221 -1.17 -6.58 7.74
CA TRP A 221 -2.02 -7.65 7.21
C TRP A 221 -3.36 -7.11 6.69
N VAL A 222 -4.01 -6.20 7.43
CA VAL A 222 -5.23 -5.54 6.96
C VAL A 222 -5.00 -4.80 5.64
N THR A 223 -3.86 -4.12 5.49
CA THR A 223 -3.47 -3.47 4.23
C THR A 223 -3.45 -4.46 3.06
N ASP A 224 -2.90 -5.66 3.27
CA ASP A 224 -2.86 -6.71 2.24
C ASP A 224 -4.26 -7.21 1.86
N LEU A 225 -5.13 -7.43 2.85
CA LEU A 225 -6.53 -7.83 2.62
C LEU A 225 -7.28 -6.78 1.80
N LEU A 226 -7.15 -5.50 2.18
CA LEU A 226 -7.83 -4.40 1.50
C LEU A 226 -7.35 -4.20 0.09
N ALA A 227 -6.03 -4.31 -0.14
CA ALA A 227 -5.48 -4.10 -1.46
C ALA A 227 -6.05 -5.08 -2.48
N ILE A 228 -6.24 -6.35 -2.08
CA ILE A 228 -6.87 -7.38 -2.89
C ILE A 228 -8.36 -7.12 -3.04
N ARG A 229 -9.07 -6.90 -1.92
CA ARG A 229 -10.53 -6.80 -1.93
C ARG A 229 -11.04 -5.59 -2.70
N LEU A 230 -10.34 -4.45 -2.64
CA LEU A 230 -10.69 -3.27 -3.41
C LEU A 230 -10.62 -3.52 -4.93
N ASN A 231 -9.63 -4.28 -5.42
CA ASN A 231 -9.60 -4.67 -6.84
C ASN A 231 -10.77 -5.55 -7.24
N GLU A 232 -11.12 -6.51 -6.39
CA GLU A 232 -12.25 -7.41 -6.64
C GLU A 232 -13.55 -6.60 -6.75
N ILE A 233 -13.74 -5.61 -5.86
CA ILE A 233 -14.88 -4.69 -5.90
C ILE A 233 -14.88 -3.83 -7.18
N TRP A 234 -13.71 -3.37 -7.65
CA TRP A 234 -13.59 -2.57 -8.86
C TRP A 234 -13.72 -3.36 -10.17
N GLY A 235 -13.87 -4.69 -10.08
CA GLY A 235 -14.04 -5.56 -11.25
C GLY A 235 -12.75 -5.85 -12.01
N GLY A 236 -11.61 -5.80 -11.32
CA GLY A 236 -10.27 -6.25 -11.73
C GLY A 236 -9.90 -6.06 -13.20
N ALA A 237 -9.01 -5.10 -13.51
CA ALA A 237 -8.37 -4.98 -14.83
C ALA A 237 -7.39 -6.12 -15.19
N GLY A 238 -7.37 -7.23 -14.43
CA GLY A 238 -6.39 -8.31 -14.58
C GLY A 238 -6.95 -9.73 -14.61
N ASP A 239 -8.26 -9.93 -14.71
CA ASP A 239 -8.81 -11.30 -14.72
C ASP A 239 -8.77 -11.93 -16.12
N ASN A 240 -7.59 -12.45 -16.48
CA ASN A 240 -7.41 -13.47 -17.52
C ASN A 240 -7.43 -14.87 -16.87
N THR A 241 -8.32 -15.12 -15.92
CA THR A 241 -8.74 -16.50 -15.63
C THR A 241 -9.98 -16.79 -16.47
N GLY A 242 -9.74 -17.48 -17.59
CA GLY A 242 -10.80 -17.99 -18.44
C GLY A 242 -11.71 -18.93 -17.66
N THR A 243 -12.80 -18.39 -17.14
CA THR A 243 -14.00 -19.17 -16.86
C THR A 243 -15.02 -18.72 -17.88
N SER A 244 -15.06 -19.47 -18.98
CA SER A 244 -16.11 -19.38 -19.98
C SER A 244 -17.46 -19.53 -19.27
N SER A 245 -18.22 -18.43 -19.23
CA SER A 245 -19.67 -18.45 -19.13
C SER A 245 -20.22 -19.06 -20.42
N GLY A 246 -20.05 -20.37 -20.57
CA GLY A 246 -20.68 -21.17 -21.60
C GLY A 246 -22.15 -21.36 -21.23
N ALA A 247 -22.99 -20.46 -21.71
CA ALA A 247 -24.42 -20.73 -21.90
C ALA A 247 -24.57 -21.87 -22.93
N GLY A 248 -24.46 -23.10 -22.44
CA GLY A 248 -24.72 -24.31 -23.22
C GLY A 248 -26.21 -24.63 -23.21
N SER A 249 -26.93 -24.08 -24.18
CA SER A 249 -28.21 -24.64 -24.63
C SER A 249 -27.95 -26.03 -25.23
N ILE A 250 -28.43 -27.10 -24.58
CA ILE A 250 -28.56 -28.41 -25.21
C ILE A 250 -29.92 -29.02 -24.87
N ASN A 251 -30.59 -29.38 -25.97
CA ASN A 251 -31.93 -29.89 -26.13
C ASN A 251 -32.28 -31.15 -25.31
N ASN A 252 -33.58 -31.22 -25.02
CA ASN A 252 -34.35 -32.39 -24.64
C ASN A 252 -33.94 -33.67 -25.39
N LYS A 253 -33.72 -34.76 -24.64
CA LYS A 253 -34.25 -36.08 -24.98
C LYS A 253 -34.62 -36.82 -23.69
N GLU A 254 -35.84 -37.32 -23.70
CA GLU A 254 -36.44 -38.21 -22.72
C GLU A 254 -35.61 -39.50 -22.61
N ASP A 255 -35.49 -40.02 -21.40
CA ASP A 255 -35.64 -41.46 -21.19
C ASP A 255 -36.13 -41.76 -19.78
N THR A 256 -37.16 -42.58 -19.75
CA THR A 256 -37.97 -43.04 -18.62
C THR A 256 -37.21 -44.03 -17.72
N PHE A 257 -37.24 -43.84 -16.41
CA PHE A 257 -37.46 -44.96 -15.47
C PHE A 257 -38.00 -44.49 -14.11
N SER A 258 -39.06 -45.15 -13.68
CA SER A 258 -39.82 -44.88 -12.46
C SER A 258 -39.21 -45.58 -11.24
N THR A 259 -39.22 -44.93 -10.07
CA THR A 259 -39.70 -45.53 -8.79
C THR A 259 -39.89 -44.49 -7.66
N ARG A 260 -41.15 -44.34 -7.22
CA ARG A 260 -41.71 -44.08 -5.86
C ARG A 260 -40.71 -43.91 -4.67
N ARG A 261 -40.91 -43.11 -3.60
CA ARG A 261 -42.01 -42.29 -3.03
C ARG A 261 -41.49 -41.63 -1.71
N VAL A 262 -42.16 -40.55 -1.24
CA VAL A 262 -42.35 -40.07 0.17
C VAL A 262 -41.51 -38.88 0.71
N THR A 263 -42.14 -37.69 0.63
CA THR A 263 -42.34 -36.59 1.62
C THR A 263 -41.29 -36.26 2.71
N ARG A 264 -40.94 -34.98 2.88
CA ARG A 264 -41.59 -33.99 3.78
C ARG A 264 -40.86 -32.64 3.74
N SER A 265 -41.65 -31.58 3.90
CA SER A 265 -41.31 -30.16 3.89
C SER A 265 -40.55 -29.72 5.16
N ALA A 266 -39.61 -28.78 5.02
CA ALA A 266 -39.25 -27.82 6.07
C ALA A 266 -38.60 -26.58 5.42
N SER A 267 -39.45 -25.61 5.10
CA SER A 267 -39.09 -24.24 4.75
C SER A 267 -38.68 -23.44 6.01
N LYS A 268 -37.50 -22.80 6.00
CA LYS A 268 -37.28 -21.55 6.75
C LYS A 268 -36.11 -20.72 6.20
N ALA A 269 -36.49 -19.79 5.32
CA ALA A 269 -35.97 -18.44 5.12
C ALA A 269 -34.46 -18.18 5.32
N THR A 270 -33.73 -18.20 4.21
CA THR A 270 -32.49 -17.45 4.01
C THR A 270 -32.85 -15.98 3.81
N LEU A 271 -32.38 -15.11 4.70
CA LEU A 271 -32.48 -13.66 4.53
C LEU A 271 -31.41 -13.22 3.51
N SER A 272 -31.70 -13.36 2.23
CA SER A 272 -30.87 -12.80 1.16
C SER A 272 -31.24 -11.34 0.92
N SER A 273 -30.59 -10.42 1.63
CA SER A 273 -30.54 -9.02 1.20
C SER A 273 -29.42 -8.87 0.16
N SER A 274 -29.65 -9.39 -1.03
CA SER A 274 -28.82 -9.13 -2.19
C SER A 274 -29.12 -7.72 -2.70
N ASN A 275 -28.39 -6.73 -2.22
CA ASN A 275 -28.32 -5.43 -2.90
C ASN A 275 -27.63 -5.65 -4.24
N ASN A 276 -28.41 -5.63 -5.32
CA ASN A 276 -27.92 -5.59 -6.69
C ASN A 276 -27.20 -4.24 -6.92
N ILE A 277 -25.93 -4.16 -6.51
CA ILE A 277 -25.03 -3.10 -6.96
C ILE A 277 -24.68 -3.46 -8.41
N THR A 278 -25.21 -2.70 -9.36
CA THR A 278 -24.69 -2.66 -10.73
C THR A 278 -23.28 -2.07 -10.68
N ASN A 279 -22.29 -2.90 -10.36
CA ASN A 279 -20.92 -2.44 -10.16
C ASN A 279 -20.32 -2.13 -11.53
N THR A 280 -20.39 -0.85 -11.93
CA THR A 280 -19.68 -0.37 -13.12
C THR A 280 -18.19 -0.62 -12.89
N LYS A 281 -17.56 -1.43 -13.75
CA LYS A 281 -16.13 -1.71 -13.69
C LYS A 281 -15.35 -0.40 -13.62
N LYS A 282 -14.44 -0.29 -12.65
CA LYS A 282 -13.60 0.89 -12.47
C LYS A 282 -12.22 0.66 -13.07
N ASN A 283 -11.68 1.68 -13.74
CA ASN A 283 -10.35 1.71 -14.30
C ASN A 283 -9.30 2.03 -13.22
N ILE A 284 -9.28 1.20 -12.16
CA ILE A 284 -8.38 1.36 -11.01
C ILE A 284 -7.77 0.00 -10.69
N ILE A 285 -6.49 -0.01 -10.35
CA ILE A 285 -5.80 -1.18 -9.79
C ILE A 285 -5.19 -0.84 -8.43
N SER A 286 -5.30 -1.76 -7.48
CA SER A 286 -4.69 -1.67 -6.15
C SER A 286 -3.58 -2.71 -6.00
N ILE A 287 -2.40 -2.30 -5.52
CA ILE A 287 -1.22 -3.16 -5.46
C ILE A 287 -0.54 -3.04 -4.11
N THR A 288 -0.15 -4.18 -3.54
CA THR A 288 0.59 -4.24 -2.29
C THR A 288 2.09 -4.28 -2.55
N THR A 289 2.85 -3.48 -1.81
CA THR A 289 4.32 -3.50 -1.81
C THR A 289 4.89 -3.60 -0.40
N HIS A 290 6.19 -3.88 -0.27
CA HIS A 290 6.92 -3.69 0.97
C HIS A 290 8.35 -3.17 0.72
N PRO A 291 8.92 -2.36 1.63
CA PRO A 291 10.22 -1.75 1.42
C PRO A 291 11.40 -2.65 1.82
N GLY A 292 11.12 -3.84 2.36
CA GLY A 292 12.11 -4.65 3.06
C GLY A 292 12.54 -3.97 4.35
N VAL A 293 13.77 -4.24 4.79
CA VAL A 293 14.34 -3.68 6.02
C VAL A 293 15.14 -2.42 5.69
N VAL A 294 14.48 -1.27 5.85
CA VAL A 294 15.10 0.05 5.74
C VAL A 294 15.64 0.47 7.11
N ALA A 295 16.91 0.85 7.17
CA ALA A 295 17.55 1.38 8.35
C ALA A 295 17.07 2.82 8.61
N SER A 296 15.82 2.94 9.06
CA SER A 296 15.17 4.21 9.34
C SER A 296 15.32 4.60 10.82
N GLY A 297 15.15 5.89 11.14
CA GLY A 297 15.04 6.36 12.53
C GLY A 297 13.71 6.02 13.21
N ILE A 298 12.91 5.10 12.65
CA ILE A 298 11.65 4.66 13.24
C ILE A 298 11.96 4.03 14.60
N GLY A 299 11.29 4.50 15.64
CA GLY A 299 11.50 4.09 17.03
C GLY A 299 12.40 5.01 17.88
N GLY A 300 12.90 6.14 17.34
CA GLY A 300 13.55 7.17 18.16
C GLY A 300 14.92 6.78 18.76
N LEU A 301 15.65 5.87 18.11
CA LEU A 301 16.94 5.39 18.58
C LEU A 301 18.06 6.46 18.48
N ALA A 302 19.04 6.42 19.38
CA ALA A 302 20.21 7.29 19.35
C ALA A 302 21.05 7.09 18.07
N ALA A 303 21.69 8.15 17.57
CA ALA A 303 22.42 8.12 16.30
C ALA A 303 23.53 7.05 16.24
N TRP A 304 24.26 6.84 17.34
CA TRP A 304 25.30 5.81 17.41
C TRP A 304 24.74 4.38 17.29
N ILE A 305 23.55 4.13 17.85
CA ILE A 305 22.84 2.85 17.72
C ILE A 305 22.44 2.63 16.26
N ILE A 306 21.97 3.67 15.58
CA ILE A 306 21.61 3.60 14.16
C ILE A 306 22.84 3.24 13.31
N THR A 307 24.00 3.85 13.58
CA THR A 307 25.26 3.56 12.87
C THR A 307 25.70 2.10 13.05
N ILE A 308 25.70 1.61 14.30
CA ILE A 308 26.03 0.21 14.58
C ILE A 308 25.03 -0.74 13.91
N ARG A 309 23.74 -0.40 13.96
CA ARG A 309 22.68 -1.19 13.32
C ARG A 309 22.86 -1.26 11.80
N ILE A 310 23.24 -0.15 11.14
CA ILE A 310 23.55 -0.13 9.71
C ILE A 310 24.69 -1.10 9.38
N TRP A 311 25.75 -1.12 10.19
CA TRP A 311 26.83 -2.09 10.05
C TRP A 311 26.33 -3.54 10.12
N PHE A 312 25.48 -3.87 11.10
CA PHE A 312 24.86 -5.19 11.19
C PHE A 312 24.00 -5.52 9.96
N HIS A 313 23.20 -4.57 9.46
CA HIS A 313 22.41 -4.80 8.25
C HIS A 313 23.30 -5.14 7.03
N TYR A 314 24.47 -4.51 6.89
CA TYR A 314 25.43 -4.87 5.83
C TYR A 314 26.01 -6.27 6.04
N VAL A 315 26.34 -6.66 7.28
CA VAL A 315 26.80 -8.02 7.60
C VAL A 315 25.73 -9.05 7.21
N PHE A 316 24.48 -8.86 7.65
CA PHE A 316 23.39 -9.77 7.30
C PHE A 316 23.13 -9.83 5.79
N ARG A 317 23.24 -8.69 5.10
CA ARG A 317 23.15 -8.64 3.63
C ARG A 317 24.24 -9.49 2.97
N LEU A 318 25.49 -9.43 3.45
CA LEU A 318 26.59 -10.27 2.96
C LEU A 318 26.39 -11.75 3.27
N CYS A 319 25.74 -12.08 4.40
CA CYS A 319 25.34 -13.43 4.76
C CYS A 319 24.13 -13.98 3.96
N GLY A 320 23.67 -13.24 2.94
CA GLY A 320 22.63 -13.68 2.01
C GLY A 320 21.22 -13.21 2.34
N GLU A 321 21.03 -12.37 3.36
CA GLU A 321 19.71 -11.80 3.69
C GLU A 321 19.35 -10.68 2.72
N LYS A 322 18.48 -10.98 1.75
CA LYS A 322 18.19 -10.11 0.60
C LYS A 322 17.24 -8.96 0.94
N ASN A 323 16.56 -9.05 2.07
CA ASN A 323 15.56 -8.06 2.48
C ASN A 323 16.18 -6.80 3.10
N GLN A 324 17.49 -6.80 3.35
CA GLN A 324 18.20 -5.68 3.97
C GLN A 324 18.41 -4.53 2.98
N THR A 325 17.37 -3.78 2.63
CA THR A 325 17.47 -2.65 1.69
C THR A 325 18.30 -1.49 2.24
N ILE A 326 18.37 -1.33 3.57
CA ILE A 326 19.14 -0.34 4.34
C ILE A 326 18.73 1.10 4.05
N THR A 327 18.77 1.55 2.79
CA THR A 327 18.38 2.91 2.41
C THR A 327 16.91 2.95 2.01
N ALA A 328 16.27 4.08 2.27
CA ALA A 328 14.91 4.32 1.81
C ALA A 328 14.82 4.30 0.26
N TYR A 329 15.87 4.75 -0.42
CA TYR A 329 15.97 4.69 -1.88
C TYR A 329 15.81 3.26 -2.40
N HIS A 330 16.57 2.30 -1.87
CA HIS A 330 16.40 0.89 -2.23
C HIS A 330 15.04 0.34 -1.77
N GLY A 331 14.55 0.79 -0.61
CA GLY A 331 13.24 0.41 -0.10
C GLY A 331 12.07 0.83 -1.00
N ALA A 332 12.19 1.92 -1.76
CA ALA A 332 11.15 2.37 -2.67
C ALA A 332 11.08 1.57 -4.00
N ASN A 333 11.98 0.62 -4.26
CA ASN A 333 12.04 -0.12 -5.54
C ASN A 333 10.71 -0.77 -5.94
N ALA A 334 10.08 -1.51 -5.03
CA ALA A 334 8.81 -2.19 -5.29
C ALA A 334 7.66 -1.20 -5.52
N ASN A 335 7.63 -0.06 -4.83
CA ASN A 335 6.64 1.00 -5.07
C ASN A 335 6.76 1.53 -6.49
N ILE A 336 7.98 1.79 -6.97
CA ILE A 336 8.20 2.31 -8.32
C ILE A 336 7.92 1.26 -9.38
N TYR A 337 8.28 0.00 -9.12
CA TYR A 337 7.90 -1.11 -9.99
C TYR A 337 6.37 -1.17 -10.12
N ALA A 338 5.61 -1.17 -9.02
CA ALA A 338 4.16 -1.20 -9.04
C ALA A 338 3.55 0.01 -9.77
N ALA A 339 4.13 1.19 -9.62
CA ALA A 339 3.63 2.42 -10.24
C ALA A 339 3.91 2.49 -11.75
N LEU A 340 5.11 2.10 -12.19
CA LEU A 340 5.56 2.32 -13.58
C LEU A 340 5.53 1.06 -14.45
N LYS A 341 5.24 -0.12 -13.88
CA LYS A 341 5.21 -1.37 -14.66
C LYS A 341 4.22 -1.27 -15.82
N GLN A 342 4.75 -1.52 -17.01
CA GLN A 342 4.00 -1.73 -18.24
C GLN A 342 4.40 -3.06 -18.91
N PRO A 343 3.48 -3.72 -19.64
CA PRO A 343 2.04 -3.48 -19.63
C PRO A 343 1.43 -3.84 -18.25
N VAL A 344 0.35 -3.17 -17.84
CA VAL A 344 -0.20 -3.24 -16.47
C VAL A 344 -0.70 -4.64 -16.08
N GLU A 345 -1.12 -5.43 -17.05
CA GLU A 345 -1.64 -6.80 -16.89
C GLU A 345 -0.58 -7.78 -16.37
N LYS A 346 0.71 -7.38 -16.38
CA LYS A 346 1.79 -8.14 -15.73
C LYS A 346 1.86 -7.93 -14.23
N LEU A 347 1.04 -7.04 -13.67
CA LEU A 347 0.86 -6.92 -12.23
C LEU A 347 -0.22 -7.89 -11.77
N ASP A 348 0.13 -8.75 -10.82
CA ASP A 348 -0.79 -9.62 -10.11
C ASP A 348 -1.21 -8.92 -8.83
N TYR A 349 -2.47 -8.49 -8.76
CA TYR A 349 -3.00 -7.78 -7.60
C TYR A 349 -3.14 -8.67 -6.35
N ARG A 350 -3.04 -10.00 -6.50
CA ARG A 350 -2.97 -10.95 -5.38
C ARG A 350 -1.53 -11.18 -4.88
N SER A 351 -0.56 -10.53 -5.49
CA SER A 351 0.85 -10.59 -5.10
C SER A 351 1.28 -9.34 -4.34
N LYS A 352 2.11 -9.56 -3.32
CA LYS A 352 2.86 -8.54 -2.58
C LYS A 352 4.24 -8.39 -3.23
N TYR A 353 4.58 -7.17 -3.63
CA TYR A 353 5.84 -6.85 -4.31
C TYR A 353 6.88 -6.32 -3.32
N GLY A 354 8.05 -6.94 -3.27
CA GLY A 354 9.07 -6.65 -2.27
C GLY A 354 10.34 -6.01 -2.80
N SER A 355 10.82 -4.95 -2.14
CA SER A 355 12.14 -4.40 -2.43
C SER A 355 13.23 -5.29 -1.85
N LEU A 356 14.07 -5.85 -2.71
CA LEU A 356 15.22 -6.68 -2.34
C LEU A 356 16.52 -6.06 -2.82
N ILE A 357 17.62 -6.45 -2.19
CA ILE A 357 18.97 -6.10 -2.63
C ILE A 357 19.90 -7.31 -2.55
N ARG A 358 20.76 -7.45 -3.56
CA ARG A 358 21.81 -8.48 -3.58
C ARG A 358 22.89 -8.16 -2.55
N PRO A 359 23.67 -9.17 -2.12
CA PRO A 359 24.80 -8.98 -1.21
C PRO A 359 25.71 -7.80 -1.56
N LEU A 360 26.01 -7.63 -2.86
CA LEU A 360 26.91 -6.60 -3.38
C LEU A 360 26.20 -5.36 -3.97
N GLY A 361 24.92 -5.13 -3.68
CA GLY A 361 24.25 -3.85 -3.99
C GLY A 361 23.38 -3.79 -5.24
N GLY A 362 23.08 -4.91 -5.90
CA GLY A 362 22.15 -4.94 -7.03
C GLY A 362 20.68 -5.07 -6.60
N GLU A 363 19.82 -4.14 -7.00
CA GLU A 363 18.38 -4.18 -6.70
C GLU A 363 17.69 -5.41 -7.33
N ARG A 364 16.71 -5.95 -6.61
CA ARG A 364 15.83 -7.04 -7.03
C ARG A 364 14.42 -6.81 -6.50
N LEU A 365 13.49 -7.58 -7.04
CA LEU A 365 12.09 -7.56 -6.66
C LEU A 365 11.72 -8.95 -6.14
N SER A 366 11.05 -9.02 -4.99
CA SER A 366 10.29 -10.21 -4.57
C SER A 366 8.87 -10.09 -5.11
N VAL A 367 8.27 -11.20 -5.49
CA VAL A 367 6.83 -11.27 -5.84
C VAL A 367 6.27 -12.48 -5.14
N GLU A 368 5.48 -12.24 -4.10
CA GLU A 368 4.96 -13.28 -3.22
C GLU A 368 3.45 -13.20 -3.20
N LYS A 369 2.76 -14.31 -3.51
CA LYS A 369 1.31 -14.36 -3.40
C LYS A 369 0.90 -14.22 -1.94
N VAL A 370 -0.17 -13.46 -1.68
CA VAL A 370 -0.80 -13.41 -0.36
C VAL A 370 -1.61 -14.69 -0.17
N VAL A 371 -0.92 -15.80 0.10
CA VAL A 371 -1.51 -17.16 0.12
C VAL A 371 -2.51 -17.38 1.24
N GLU A 372 -2.40 -16.61 2.32
CA GLU A 372 -3.28 -16.68 3.48
C GLU A 372 -4.52 -15.77 3.36
N TYR A 373 -4.78 -15.19 2.18
CA TYR A 373 -5.95 -14.36 1.93
C TYR A 373 -7.25 -15.14 2.15
N GLU A 374 -8.09 -14.65 3.06
CA GLU A 374 -9.43 -15.18 3.30
C GLU A 374 -10.46 -14.13 2.90
N GLU A 375 -11.22 -14.41 1.84
CA GLU A 375 -12.26 -13.49 1.34
C GLU A 375 -13.27 -13.09 2.43
N PRO A 376 -13.78 -13.99 3.31
CA PRO A 376 -14.68 -13.59 4.39
C PRO A 376 -14.07 -12.58 5.37
N GLN A 377 -12.78 -12.69 5.68
CA GLN A 377 -12.09 -11.71 6.53
C GLN A 377 -11.99 -10.36 5.82
N ALA A 378 -11.64 -10.37 4.53
CA ALA A 378 -11.52 -9.16 3.76
C ALA A 378 -12.87 -8.43 3.58
N ILE A 379 -13.95 -9.18 3.35
CA ILE A 379 -15.34 -8.65 3.33
C ILE A 379 -15.67 -7.99 4.66
N PHE A 380 -15.46 -8.71 5.77
CA PHE A 380 -15.75 -8.17 7.10
C PHE A 380 -15.01 -6.84 7.35
N VAL A 381 -13.71 -6.80 7.07
CA VAL A 381 -12.90 -5.59 7.31
C VAL A 381 -13.36 -4.44 6.41
N VAL A 382 -13.63 -4.69 5.13
CA VAL A 382 -14.13 -3.64 4.22
C VAL A 382 -15.48 -3.11 4.68
N ASP A 383 -16.40 -3.99 5.11
CA ASP A 383 -17.71 -3.60 5.60
C ASP A 383 -17.60 -2.73 6.87
N GLU A 384 -16.72 -3.09 7.81
CA GLU A 384 -16.48 -2.28 9.01
C GLU A 384 -15.86 -0.91 8.68
N LEU A 385 -14.89 -0.85 7.76
CA LEU A 385 -14.32 0.42 7.31
C LEU A 385 -15.36 1.28 6.57
N GLU A 386 -16.25 0.68 5.78
CA GLU A 386 -17.30 1.39 5.06
C GLU A 386 -18.38 1.91 6.02
N LYS A 387 -18.74 1.15 7.07
CA LYS A 387 -19.60 1.63 8.16
C LYS A 387 -18.99 2.83 8.89
N LEU A 388 -17.70 2.78 9.21
CA LEU A 388 -17.00 3.93 9.78
C LEU A 388 -17.01 5.12 8.82
N ARG A 389 -16.66 4.89 7.55
CA ARG A 389 -16.63 5.95 6.53
C ARG A 389 -17.98 6.65 6.41
N THR A 390 -19.06 5.89 6.32
CA THR A 390 -20.41 6.41 6.15
C THR A 390 -20.90 7.16 7.38
N SER A 391 -20.55 6.74 8.60
CA SER A 391 -20.91 7.48 9.82
C SER A 391 -20.28 8.88 9.86
N PHE A 392 -19.03 9.03 9.42
CA PHE A 392 -18.37 10.34 9.37
C PHE A 392 -18.87 11.22 8.22
N VAL A 393 -19.06 10.64 7.03
CA VAL A 393 -19.55 11.40 5.86
C VAL A 393 -20.99 11.86 6.06
N ALA A 394 -21.84 11.09 6.75
CA ALA A 394 -23.20 11.52 7.07
C ALA A 394 -23.25 12.63 8.13
N SER A 395 -22.18 12.80 8.91
CA SER A 395 -22.08 13.79 9.98
C SER A 395 -21.35 15.07 9.56
N SER A 396 -20.80 15.11 8.34
CA SER A 396 -20.05 16.23 7.75
C SER A 396 -20.88 16.96 6.70
#